data_AF-A0A2M8Q8M7-F1
#
_entry.id   AF-A0A2M8Q8M7-F1
#
_cell.length_a   1.000
_cell.length_b   1.000
_cell.length_c   1.000
_cell.angle_alpha   90.00
_cell.angle_beta   90.00
_cell.angle_gamma   90.00
#
_symmetry.space_group_name_H-M   'P 1'
#
loop_
_entity.id
_entity.type
_entity.pdbx_description
1 polymer ?
#
loop_
_entity_poly.entity_id
_entity_poly.type
_entity_poly.pdbx_seq_one_letter_code
_entity_poly.pdbx_strand_id
1 'polypeptide(L)'
;WNHRLLQFAGEGKYADVMEQTLYNGFISGVSLRGDSFFYVNPLASNGSHHRTPWFECPCCPPNVGRILASLGNYLYSTGEGGLWVHFYAQNSAHATVDGAEVRLRLESRYPWDGAVKLMITPAQPQRFTLYLRIPGWCDRWSLRVNGEAAEARVERGYAAIDRVWQPGDVVAFDLAMPVQTVFAHPYVRQMQGRTALQRGPIVYCLEEVDNPVTPLDRISIEPARVSDFAVEHRPD
;
A
#
# COMPACT_ATOMS: atom_id res chain seq x y z
N TRP A 1 3.32 10.89 -11.40
CA TRP A 1 3.45 12.21 -10.75
C TRP A 1 3.95 12.09 -9.31
N ASN A 2 3.20 11.48 -8.39
CA ASN A 2 3.62 11.31 -7.00
C ASN A 2 5.01 10.69 -6.82
N HIS A 3 5.40 9.72 -7.66
CA HIS A 3 6.77 9.18 -7.63
C HIS A 3 7.86 10.26 -7.82
N ARG A 4 7.64 11.25 -8.69
CA ARG A 4 8.60 12.35 -8.90
C ARG A 4 8.59 13.32 -7.73
N LEU A 5 7.43 13.61 -7.15
CA LEU A 5 7.32 14.43 -5.94
C LEU A 5 8.00 13.74 -4.74
N LEU A 6 7.85 12.42 -4.63
CA LEU A 6 8.52 11.60 -3.64
C LEU A 6 10.05 11.69 -3.79
N GLN A 7 10.58 11.53 -5.01
CA GLN A 7 12.01 11.67 -5.28
C GLN A 7 12.55 13.07 -4.97
N PHE A 8 11.73 14.11 -5.16
CA PHE A 8 12.13 15.49 -4.91
C PHE A 8 12.09 15.87 -3.43
N ALA A 9 11.01 15.53 -2.73
CA ALA A 9 10.73 16.01 -1.37
C ALA A 9 11.02 14.98 -0.27
N GLY A 10 11.08 13.69 -0.60
CA GLY A 10 11.28 12.61 0.37
C GLY A 10 10.16 12.50 1.41
N GLU A 11 8.92 12.84 1.05
CA GLU A 11 7.77 12.78 1.96
C GLU A 11 6.87 11.58 1.68
N GLY A 12 6.57 10.79 2.72
CA GLY A 12 5.81 9.55 2.66
C GLY A 12 4.37 9.74 2.15
N LYS A 13 3.79 10.93 2.35
CA LYS A 13 2.45 11.28 1.85
C LYS A 13 2.29 11.09 0.34
N TYR A 14 3.37 11.23 -0.43
CA TYR A 14 3.33 10.98 -1.88
C TYR A 14 3.25 9.49 -2.18
N ALA A 15 3.97 8.66 -1.43
CA ALA A 15 3.87 7.21 -1.52
C ALA A 15 2.52 6.70 -1.03
N ASP A 16 1.87 7.36 -0.05
CA ASP A 16 0.51 7.03 0.38
C ASP A 16 -0.50 7.18 -0.76
N VAL A 17 -0.45 8.28 -1.51
CA VAL A 17 -1.33 8.47 -2.68
C VAL A 17 -1.03 7.45 -3.78
N MET A 18 0.25 7.10 -3.98
CA MET A 18 0.63 6.05 -4.93
C MET A 18 0.06 4.70 -4.50
N GLU A 19 0.17 4.33 -3.22
CA GLU A 19 -0.36 3.11 -2.64
C GLU A 19 -1.87 3.03 -2.77
N GLN A 20 -2.59 4.07 -2.37
CA GLN A 20 -4.04 4.14 -2.50
C GLN A 20 -4.48 4.01 -3.96
N THR A 21 -3.76 4.63 -4.89
CA THR A 21 -4.06 4.50 -6.32
C THR A 21 -3.79 3.09 -6.82
N LEU A 22 -2.63 2.51 -6.50
CA LEU A 22 -2.19 1.21 -6.98
C LEU A 22 -3.10 0.08 -6.49
N TYR A 23 -3.41 0.03 -5.19
CA TYR A 23 -4.22 -1.04 -4.59
C TYR A 23 -5.73 -0.88 -4.79
N ASN A 24 -6.20 0.25 -5.34
CA ASN A 24 -7.63 0.48 -5.53
C ASN A 24 -7.93 0.90 -6.97
N GLY A 25 -7.85 2.20 -7.25
CA GLY A 25 -8.28 2.77 -8.54
C GLY A 25 -7.59 2.16 -9.76
N PHE A 26 -6.31 1.82 -9.64
CA PHE A 26 -5.53 1.22 -10.73
C PHE A 26 -5.88 -0.25 -10.96
N ILE A 27 -5.70 -1.14 -9.97
CA ILE A 27 -5.97 -2.58 -10.17
C ILE A 27 -7.44 -2.89 -10.38
N SER A 28 -8.37 -2.04 -9.91
CA SER A 28 -9.78 -2.16 -10.28
C SER A 28 -10.00 -2.12 -11.81
N GLY A 29 -9.09 -1.49 -12.55
CA GLY A 29 -9.09 -1.36 -14.00
C GLY A 29 -8.84 -2.65 -14.79
N VAL A 30 -8.44 -3.74 -14.14
CA VAL A 30 -8.12 -5.02 -14.81
C VAL A 30 -8.73 -6.20 -14.02
N SER A 31 -9.19 -7.23 -14.70
CA SER A 31 -9.67 -8.46 -14.04
C SER A 31 -8.52 -9.18 -13.34
N LEU A 32 -8.83 -10.00 -12.33
CA LEU A 32 -7.82 -10.84 -11.67
C LEU A 32 -7.13 -11.80 -12.64
N ARG A 33 -7.83 -12.21 -13.71
CA ARG A 33 -7.29 -13.04 -14.79
C ARG A 33 -6.41 -12.25 -15.78
N GLY A 34 -6.46 -10.92 -15.76
CA GLY A 34 -5.68 -10.06 -16.67
C GLY A 34 -6.24 -9.95 -18.09
N ASP A 35 -7.48 -10.39 -18.34
CA ASP A 35 -8.08 -10.57 -19.67
C ASP A 35 -9.22 -9.59 -20.01
N SER A 36 -9.65 -8.77 -19.06
CA SER A 36 -10.67 -7.74 -19.27
C SER A 36 -10.41 -6.50 -18.43
N PHE A 37 -10.88 -5.35 -18.91
CA PHE A 37 -10.47 -4.04 -18.42
C PHE A 37 -11.66 -3.11 -18.25
N PHE A 38 -11.53 -2.15 -17.32
CA PHE A 38 -12.39 -0.98 -17.26
C PHE A 38 -11.71 0.21 -17.92
N TYR A 39 -12.50 1.02 -18.63
CA TYR A 39 -12.08 2.37 -19.03
C TYR A 39 -12.40 3.38 -17.92
N VAL A 40 -13.60 3.25 -17.33
CA VAL A 40 -14.10 4.06 -16.22
C VAL A 40 -14.19 3.18 -14.99
N ASN A 41 -13.64 3.64 -13.86
CA ASN A 41 -13.71 2.97 -12.56
C ASN A 41 -14.71 3.71 -11.65
N PRO A 42 -16.02 3.40 -11.71
CA PRO A 42 -17.01 4.06 -10.88
C PRO A 42 -16.92 3.58 -9.42
N LEU A 43 -17.35 4.43 -8.48
CA LEU A 43 -17.45 4.09 -7.05
C LEU A 43 -18.82 3.54 -6.64
N ALA A 44 -19.77 3.46 -7.59
CA ALA A 44 -21.09 2.87 -7.42
C ALA A 44 -21.59 2.37 -8.78
N SER A 45 -22.34 1.28 -8.79
CA SER A 45 -22.91 0.68 -9.99
C SER A 45 -24.36 0.27 -9.75
N ASN A 46 -25.19 0.36 -10.78
CA ASN A 46 -26.54 -0.19 -10.82
C ASN A 46 -26.59 -1.55 -11.56
N GLY A 47 -25.43 -2.15 -11.82
CA GLY A 47 -25.30 -3.42 -12.53
C GLY A 47 -25.17 -3.30 -14.05
N SER A 48 -25.07 -2.10 -14.63
CA SER A 48 -24.94 -1.93 -16.10
C SER A 48 -23.51 -1.68 -16.60
N HIS A 49 -22.50 -1.74 -15.73
CA HIS A 49 -21.12 -1.39 -16.06
C HIS A 49 -20.17 -2.54 -15.72
N HIS A 50 -19.60 -3.16 -16.76
CA HIS A 50 -18.71 -4.32 -16.63
C HIS A 50 -17.43 -4.15 -17.44
N ARG A 51 -16.39 -4.88 -17.05
CA ARG A 51 -15.12 -4.92 -17.79
C ARG A 51 -15.35 -5.53 -19.18
N THR A 52 -14.58 -5.07 -20.15
CA THR A 52 -14.59 -5.63 -21.51
C THR A 52 -13.17 -6.08 -21.89
N PRO A 53 -13.01 -7.09 -22.77
CA PRO A 53 -11.68 -7.54 -23.18
C PRO A 53 -10.88 -6.45 -23.89
N TRP A 54 -11.56 -5.55 -24.62
CA TRP A 54 -10.92 -4.51 -25.41
C TRP A 54 -11.84 -3.29 -25.62
N PHE A 55 -11.25 -2.22 -26.13
CA PHE A 55 -11.92 -0.96 -26.49
C PHE A 55 -11.43 -0.49 -27.86
N GLU A 56 -12.27 0.25 -28.59
CA GLU A 56 -11.86 0.91 -29.85
C GLU A 56 -10.70 1.90 -29.63
N CYS A 57 -10.68 2.58 -28.48
CA CYS A 57 -9.55 3.37 -28.00
C CYS A 57 -8.86 2.64 -26.84
N PRO A 58 -7.93 1.71 -27.09
CA PRO A 58 -7.38 0.82 -26.08
C PRO A 58 -6.20 1.48 -25.35
N CYS A 59 -6.40 2.66 -24.76
CA CYS A 59 -5.34 3.26 -23.95
C CYS A 59 -5.17 2.52 -22.61
N CYS A 60 -6.23 1.96 -22.03
CA CYS A 60 -6.18 1.32 -20.72
C CYS A 60 -5.36 0.01 -20.70
N PRO A 61 -5.61 -1.00 -21.57
CA PRO A 61 -4.90 -2.28 -21.50
C PRO A 61 -3.35 -2.17 -21.55
N PRO A 62 -2.74 -1.49 -22.54
CA PRO A 62 -1.28 -1.34 -22.58
C PRO A 62 -0.74 -0.46 -21.43
N ASN A 63 -1.53 0.50 -20.94
CA ASN A 63 -1.14 1.32 -19.79
C ASN A 63 -1.10 0.52 -18.49
N VAL A 64 -2.02 -0.43 -18.30
CA VAL A 64 -1.97 -1.36 -17.17
C VAL A 64 -0.72 -2.23 -17.27
N GLY A 65 -0.47 -2.83 -18.44
CA GLY A 65 0.69 -3.68 -18.68
C GLY A 65 2.02 -3.01 -18.35
N ARG A 66 2.25 -1.78 -18.83
CA ARG A 66 3.52 -1.06 -18.57
C ARG A 66 3.73 -0.70 -17.10
N ILE A 67 2.66 -0.41 -16.35
CA ILE A 67 2.76 -0.06 -14.92
C ILE A 67 3.06 -1.31 -14.11
N LEU A 68 2.35 -2.41 -14.36
CA LEU A 68 2.62 -3.70 -13.69
C LEU A 68 4.05 -4.17 -13.95
N ALA A 69 4.51 -4.10 -15.20
CA ALA A 69 5.88 -4.48 -15.58
C ALA A 69 6.96 -3.61 -14.91
N SER A 70 6.63 -2.37 -14.52
CA SER A 70 7.58 -1.44 -13.90
C SER A 70 7.41 -1.29 -12.39
N LEU A 71 6.52 -2.07 -11.75
CA LEU A 71 6.15 -1.89 -10.35
C LEU A 71 7.35 -1.96 -9.39
N GLY A 72 8.32 -2.84 -9.68
CA GLY A 72 9.55 -2.98 -8.89
C GLY A 72 10.34 -1.67 -8.71
N ASN A 73 10.28 -0.76 -9.67
CA ASN A 73 11.00 0.51 -9.64
C ASN A 73 10.44 1.52 -8.63
N TYR A 74 9.29 1.25 -8.03
CA TYR A 74 8.64 2.15 -7.07
C TYR A 74 8.84 1.71 -5.62
N LEU A 75 9.34 0.50 -5.37
CA LEU A 75 9.40 -0.09 -4.03
C LEU A 75 10.44 0.59 -3.14
N TYR A 76 11.57 1.00 -3.71
CA TYR A 76 12.72 1.48 -2.97
C TYR A 76 13.29 2.76 -3.58
N SER A 77 14.05 3.49 -2.77
CA SER A 77 14.96 4.53 -3.27
C SER A 77 16.24 4.53 -2.45
N THR A 78 17.33 4.99 -3.04
CA THR A 78 18.58 5.26 -2.34
C THR A 78 19.00 6.70 -2.56
N GLY A 79 19.83 7.19 -1.66
CA GLY A 79 20.35 8.55 -1.62
C GLY A 79 21.52 8.60 -0.67
N GLU A 80 22.07 9.79 -0.45
CA GLU A 80 23.18 10.00 0.46
C GLU A 80 22.85 9.47 1.87
N GLY A 81 23.61 8.50 2.36
CA GLY A 81 23.46 7.92 3.69
C GLY A 81 22.15 7.16 3.94
N GLY A 82 21.35 6.85 2.90
CA GLY A 82 19.96 6.42 3.11
C GLY A 82 19.43 5.37 2.14
N LEU A 83 18.56 4.52 2.68
CA LEU A 83 17.74 3.57 1.93
C LEU A 83 16.27 3.71 2.36
N TRP A 84 15.38 4.00 1.41
CA TRP A 84 13.95 4.16 1.64
C TRP A 84 13.19 2.94 1.16
N VAL A 85 12.28 2.44 1.99
CA VAL A 85 11.29 1.42 1.65
C VAL A 85 9.92 2.10 1.56
N HIS A 86 9.43 2.23 0.33
CA HIS A 86 8.17 2.91 0.02
C HIS A 86 6.99 1.94 0.00
N PHE A 87 7.18 0.72 -0.49
CA PHE A 87 6.11 -0.27 -0.60
C PHE A 87 6.47 -1.57 0.11
N TYR A 88 5.46 -2.16 0.73
CA TYR A 88 5.56 -3.45 1.40
C TYR A 88 4.97 -4.53 0.48
N ALA A 89 5.85 -5.33 -0.10
CA ALA A 89 5.49 -6.48 -0.93
C ALA A 89 6.58 -7.53 -0.79
N GLN A 90 6.25 -8.81 -0.78
CA GLN A 90 7.26 -9.86 -0.70
C GLN A 90 8.20 -9.80 -1.92
N ASN A 91 9.49 -9.53 -1.71
CA ASN A 91 10.47 -9.37 -2.79
C ASN A 91 11.91 -9.55 -2.31
N SER A 92 12.82 -9.61 -3.28
CA SER A 92 14.27 -9.44 -3.07
C SER A 92 14.76 -8.27 -3.93
N ALA A 93 15.68 -7.47 -3.40
CA ALA A 93 16.25 -6.32 -4.10
C ALA A 93 17.75 -6.18 -3.89
N HIS A 94 18.43 -5.60 -4.88
CA HIS A 94 19.81 -5.14 -4.78
C HIS A 94 19.79 -3.61 -4.84
N ALA A 95 20.42 -2.97 -3.88
CA ALA A 95 20.52 -1.53 -3.78
C ALA A 95 21.98 -1.11 -3.58
N THR A 96 22.29 0.13 -3.95
CA THR A 96 23.59 0.75 -3.69
C THR A 96 23.38 1.94 -2.77
N VAL A 97 24.02 1.91 -1.60
CA VAL A 97 24.00 2.99 -0.61
C VAL A 97 25.44 3.47 -0.44
N ASP A 98 25.70 4.74 -0.72
CA ASP A 98 27.04 5.36 -0.67
C ASP A 98 28.14 4.55 -1.39
N GLY A 99 27.79 3.94 -2.53
CA GLY A 99 28.71 3.16 -3.36
C GLY A 99 28.90 1.70 -2.94
N ALA A 100 28.29 1.25 -1.84
CA ALA A 100 28.35 -0.13 -1.38
C ALA A 100 27.04 -0.89 -1.66
N GLU A 101 27.17 -2.19 -2.00
CA GLU A 101 26.03 -3.05 -2.30
C GLU A 101 25.33 -3.52 -1.00
N VAL A 102 24.01 -3.38 -0.99
CA VAL A 102 23.12 -3.88 0.05
C VAL A 102 22.05 -4.76 -0.59
N ARG A 103 21.99 -6.02 -0.16
CA ARG A 103 20.91 -6.94 -0.55
C ARG A 103 19.80 -6.88 0.48
N LEU A 104 18.56 -6.84 -0.01
CA LEU A 104 17.35 -6.82 0.79
C LEU A 104 16.48 -8.03 0.46
N ARG A 105 15.82 -8.58 1.47
CA ARG A 105 14.73 -9.53 1.30
C ARG A 105 13.59 -9.16 2.22
N LEU A 106 12.45 -8.85 1.63
CA LEU A 106 11.23 -8.46 2.32
C LEU A 106 10.25 -9.63 2.28
N GLU A 107 9.80 -10.08 3.44
CA GLU A 107 8.79 -11.12 3.64
C GLU A 107 7.57 -10.47 4.29
N SER A 108 6.40 -10.60 3.65
CA SER A 108 5.15 -10.05 4.18
C SER A 108 3.94 -10.64 3.45
N ARG A 109 2.79 -10.68 4.14
CA ARG A 109 1.48 -10.93 3.54
C ARG A 109 0.71 -9.64 3.22
N TYR A 110 1.37 -8.48 3.26
CA TYR A 110 0.82 -7.21 2.80
C TYR A 110 0.23 -7.37 1.39
N PRO A 111 -0.96 -6.83 1.10
CA PRO A 111 -1.76 -5.88 1.90
C PRO A 111 -2.74 -6.53 2.90
N TRP A 112 -2.73 -7.85 3.07
CA TRP A 112 -3.70 -8.55 3.93
C TRP A 112 -3.34 -8.55 5.40
N ASP A 113 -2.06 -8.40 5.71
CA ASP A 113 -1.51 -8.36 7.06
C ASP A 113 -0.42 -7.29 7.15
N GLY A 114 -0.28 -6.70 8.33
CA GLY A 114 0.64 -5.59 8.58
C GLY A 114 2.04 -5.99 9.03
N ALA A 115 2.33 -7.28 9.21
CA ALA A 115 3.67 -7.73 9.58
C ALA A 115 4.60 -7.69 8.37
N VAL A 116 5.70 -6.96 8.51
CA VAL A 116 6.77 -6.82 7.52
C VAL A 116 8.07 -7.27 8.14
N LYS A 117 8.75 -8.21 7.48
CA LYS A 117 10.09 -8.65 7.87
C LYS A 117 11.08 -8.32 6.77
N LEU A 118 12.03 -7.46 7.06
CA LEU A 118 13.09 -7.04 6.14
C LEU A 118 14.44 -7.57 6.62
N MET A 119 15.05 -8.45 5.83
CA MET A 119 16.42 -8.91 6.02
C MET A 119 17.37 -8.03 5.21
N ILE A 120 18.45 -7.60 5.85
CA ILE A 120 19.42 -6.66 5.29
C ILE A 120 20.79 -7.35 5.29
N THR A 121 21.41 -7.39 4.11
CA THR A 121 22.70 -8.05 3.91
C THR A 121 23.63 -7.12 3.14
N PRO A 122 24.31 -6.17 3.82
CA PRO A 122 25.34 -5.37 3.18
C PRO A 122 26.57 -6.24 2.85
N ALA A 123 27.38 -5.82 1.88
CA ALA A 123 28.61 -6.54 1.51
C ALA A 123 29.66 -6.55 2.66
N GLN A 124 29.70 -5.47 3.43
CA GLN A 124 30.51 -5.30 4.64
C GLN A 124 29.69 -4.50 5.67
N PRO A 125 30.02 -4.54 6.98
CA PRO A 125 29.36 -3.69 7.96
C PRO A 125 29.38 -2.21 7.53
N GLN A 126 28.20 -1.62 7.38
CA GLN A 126 28.05 -0.27 6.83
C GLN A 126 27.04 0.52 7.65
N ARG A 127 27.37 1.79 7.93
CA ARG A 127 26.41 2.72 8.54
C ARG A 127 25.56 3.36 7.46
N PHE A 128 24.24 3.28 7.61
CA PHE A 128 23.29 4.07 6.83
C PHE A 128 21.94 4.12 7.56
N THR A 129 21.10 5.08 7.16
CA THR A 129 19.74 5.20 7.68
C THR A 129 18.78 4.39 6.83
N LEU A 130 18.07 3.44 7.46
CA LEU A 130 16.93 2.78 6.86
C LEU A 130 15.67 3.59 7.16
N TYR A 131 14.97 4.00 6.11
CA TYR A 131 13.69 4.71 6.19
C TYR A 131 12.55 3.77 5.81
N LEU A 132 11.74 3.38 6.79
CA LEU A 132 10.53 2.59 6.57
C LEU A 132 9.32 3.51 6.53
N ARG A 133 8.55 3.53 5.44
CA ARG A 133 7.35 4.38 5.37
C ARG A 133 6.35 3.98 6.46
N ILE A 134 5.87 4.95 7.23
CA ILE A 134 4.69 4.77 8.06
C ILE A 134 3.50 5.20 7.19
N PRO A 135 2.65 4.27 6.71
CA PRO A 135 1.54 4.64 5.85
C PRO A 135 0.58 5.59 6.57
N GLY A 136 0.06 6.60 5.86
CA GLY A 136 -0.83 7.60 6.46
C GLY A 136 -2.13 7.06 7.08
N TRP A 137 -2.53 5.83 6.73
CA TRP A 137 -3.67 5.12 7.34
C TRP A 137 -3.33 4.42 8.67
N CYS A 138 -2.04 4.29 9.00
CA CYS A 138 -1.56 3.51 10.14
C CYS A 138 -1.29 4.39 11.36
N ASP A 139 -2.17 4.33 12.36
CA ASP A 139 -2.01 5.09 13.61
C ASP A 139 -1.06 4.43 14.61
N ARG A 140 -0.89 3.11 14.54
CA ARG A 140 -0.08 2.34 15.50
C ARG A 140 0.85 1.39 14.77
N TRP A 141 2.13 1.48 15.09
CA TRP A 141 3.15 0.60 14.55
C TRP A 141 4.18 0.25 15.63
N SER A 142 4.91 -0.82 15.40
CA SER A 142 6.04 -1.20 16.26
C SER A 142 7.22 -1.70 15.43
N LEU A 143 8.41 -1.58 16.00
CA LEU A 143 9.66 -1.91 15.33
C LEU A 143 10.51 -2.78 16.25
N ARG A 144 11.12 -3.81 15.68
CA ARG A 144 12.19 -4.60 16.31
C ARG A 144 13.35 -4.74 15.36
N VAL A 145 14.57 -4.71 15.89
CA VAL A 145 15.78 -5.07 15.14
C VAL A 145 16.45 -6.23 15.86
N ASN A 146 16.68 -7.33 15.15
CA ASN A 146 17.24 -8.58 15.69
C ASN A 146 16.47 -9.12 16.92
N GLY A 147 15.14 -8.92 16.93
CA GLY A 147 14.25 -9.40 18.00
C GLY A 147 14.09 -8.42 19.18
N GLU A 148 14.93 -7.40 19.28
CA GLU A 148 14.86 -6.39 20.34
C GLU A 148 13.99 -5.22 19.90
N ALA A 149 13.18 -4.68 20.82
CA ALA A 149 12.38 -3.48 20.56
C ALA A 149 13.31 -2.31 20.21
N ALA A 150 12.98 -1.61 19.13
CA ALA A 150 13.78 -0.49 18.65
C ALA A 150 12.90 0.75 18.51
N GLU A 151 13.46 1.90 18.88
CA GLU A 151 12.86 3.21 18.59
C GLU A 151 13.41 3.74 17.27
N ALA A 152 12.58 4.48 16.55
CA ALA A 152 12.96 5.15 15.32
C ALA A 152 12.48 6.60 15.37
N ARG A 153 13.31 7.51 14.86
CA ARG A 153 12.89 8.90 14.68
C ARG A 153 11.87 8.93 13.54
N VAL A 154 10.73 9.57 13.77
CA VAL A 154 9.75 9.81 12.69
C VAL A 154 10.10 11.10 12.00
N GLU A 155 10.31 11.04 10.69
CA GLU A 155 10.46 12.24 9.86
C GLU A 155 9.84 12.05 8.49
N ARG A 156 9.08 13.08 8.06
CA ARG A 156 8.43 13.13 6.75
C ARG A 156 7.62 11.87 6.40
N GLY A 157 7.03 11.18 7.38
CA GLY A 157 6.27 9.95 7.18
C GLY A 157 7.09 8.66 7.10
N TYR A 158 8.35 8.68 7.56
CA TYR A 158 9.21 7.50 7.66
C TYR A 158 9.72 7.31 9.09
N ALA A 159 9.80 6.05 9.51
CA ALA A 159 10.59 5.62 10.66
C ALA A 159 12.06 5.49 10.21
N ALA A 160 12.92 6.37 10.71
CA ALA A 160 14.34 6.45 10.39
C ALA A 160 15.18 5.70 11.43
N ILE A 161 15.95 4.71 10.95
CA ILE A 161 16.80 3.84 11.77
C ILE A 161 18.26 4.00 11.30
N ASP A 162 19.02 4.86 11.98
CA ASP A 162 20.45 5.07 11.71
C ASP A 162 21.30 4.13 12.59
N ARG A 163 21.97 3.17 11.94
CA ARG A 163 22.88 2.24 12.62
C ARG A 163 23.92 1.67 11.65
N VAL A 164 24.90 0.97 12.22
CA VAL A 164 25.74 0.05 11.46
C VAL A 164 24.96 -1.23 11.22
N TRP A 165 24.70 -1.55 9.97
CA TRP A 165 24.02 -2.77 9.55
C TRP A 165 25.04 -3.87 9.29
N GLN A 166 24.75 -5.07 9.80
CA GLN A 166 25.55 -6.26 9.59
C GLN A 166 24.87 -7.24 8.63
N PRO A 167 25.62 -8.10 7.93
CA PRO A 167 25.04 -9.18 7.14
C PRO A 167 24.08 -10.05 7.96
N GLY A 168 22.81 -10.09 7.57
CA GLY A 168 21.80 -10.90 8.24
C GLY A 168 20.99 -10.17 9.31
N ASP A 169 21.21 -8.86 9.51
CA ASP A 169 20.35 -8.05 10.37
C ASP A 169 18.89 -8.13 9.89
N VAL A 170 17.96 -8.26 10.83
CA VAL A 170 16.53 -8.41 10.58
C VAL A 170 15.76 -7.29 11.23
N VAL A 171 14.94 -6.61 10.44
CA VAL A 171 13.98 -5.62 10.91
C VAL A 171 12.59 -6.22 10.83
N ALA A 172 11.88 -6.27 11.96
CA ALA A 172 10.46 -6.59 12.01
C ALA A 172 9.68 -5.28 12.23
N PHE A 173 8.73 -5.01 11.35
CA PHE A 173 7.93 -3.80 11.36
C PHE A 173 6.45 -4.21 11.30
N ASP A 174 5.73 -3.96 12.38
CA ASP A 174 4.33 -4.34 12.52
C ASP A 174 3.45 -3.10 12.38
N LEU A 175 2.58 -3.09 11.38
CA LEU A 175 1.61 -2.02 11.10
C LEU A 175 0.21 -2.46 11.55
N ALA A 176 -0.43 -1.73 12.46
CA ALA A 176 -1.79 -2.08 12.88
C ALA A 176 -2.79 -1.83 11.75
N MET A 177 -3.50 -2.86 11.31
CA MET A 177 -4.51 -2.80 10.25
C MET A 177 -5.94 -3.11 10.76
N PRO A 178 -6.54 -2.24 11.60
CA PRO A 178 -7.95 -2.37 11.94
C PRO A 178 -8.84 -2.02 10.74
N VAL A 179 -10.10 -2.46 10.79
CA VAL A 179 -11.14 -1.91 9.92
C VAL A 179 -11.46 -0.50 10.39
N GLN A 180 -11.52 0.45 9.46
CA GLN A 180 -11.76 1.86 9.73
C GLN A 180 -12.89 2.39 8.85
N THR A 181 -13.58 3.41 9.35
CA THR A 181 -14.46 4.24 8.53
C THR A 181 -13.69 5.43 7.99
N VAL A 182 -13.90 5.74 6.71
CA VAL A 182 -13.30 6.89 6.04
C VAL A 182 -14.41 7.84 5.61
N PHE A 183 -14.36 9.06 6.15
CA PHE A 183 -15.28 10.13 5.81
C PHE A 183 -14.64 11.11 4.84
N ALA A 184 -15.40 11.53 3.84
CA ALA A 184 -14.98 12.64 2.99
C ALA A 184 -15.09 13.97 3.75
N HIS A 185 -14.32 14.97 3.30
CA HIS A 185 -14.47 16.33 3.79
C HIS A 185 -15.94 16.82 3.60
N PRO A 186 -16.53 17.58 4.55
CA PRO A 186 -17.95 17.99 4.49
C PRO A 186 -18.38 18.75 3.22
N TYR A 187 -17.41 19.31 2.48
CA TYR A 187 -17.65 19.99 1.19
C TYR A 187 -17.86 19.03 0.01
N VAL A 188 -17.56 17.74 0.16
CA VAL A 188 -17.89 16.71 -0.82
C VAL A 188 -19.35 16.29 -0.61
N ARG A 189 -20.28 17.10 -1.14
CA ARG A 189 -21.73 16.96 -0.89
C ARG A 189 -22.28 15.58 -1.22
N GLN A 190 -21.74 14.91 -2.24
CA GLN A 190 -22.14 13.57 -2.65
C GLN A 190 -21.94 12.51 -1.56
N MET A 191 -21.00 12.76 -0.63
CA MET A 191 -20.61 11.85 0.45
C MET A 191 -21.26 12.20 1.80
N GLN A 192 -22.14 13.21 1.86
CA GLN A 192 -22.85 13.53 3.10
C GLN A 192 -23.69 12.34 3.56
N GLY A 193 -23.54 11.96 4.83
CA GLY A 193 -24.20 10.79 5.41
C GLY A 193 -23.66 9.44 4.91
N ARG A 194 -22.53 9.42 4.20
CA ARG A 194 -21.88 8.21 3.68
C ARG A 194 -20.48 8.05 4.26
N THR A 195 -20.03 6.81 4.34
CA THR A 195 -18.66 6.46 4.73
C THR A 195 -18.17 5.32 3.83
N ALA A 196 -16.86 5.24 3.64
CA ALA A 196 -16.21 4.05 3.09
C ALA A 196 -15.66 3.18 4.23
N LEU A 197 -15.45 1.89 3.95
CA LEU A 197 -14.69 0.99 4.80
C LEU A 197 -13.29 0.83 4.23
N GLN A 198 -12.28 0.89 5.08
CA GLN A 198 -10.89 0.71 4.70
C GLN A 198 -10.20 -0.22 5.71
N ARG A 199 -9.30 -1.08 5.22
CA ARG A 199 -8.38 -1.83 6.07
C ARG A 199 -7.00 -1.85 5.41
N GLY A 200 -6.01 -1.31 6.10
CA GLY A 200 -4.69 -1.09 5.51
C GLY A 200 -4.80 -0.19 4.27
N PRO A 201 -4.14 -0.52 3.15
CA PRO A 201 -4.20 0.27 1.92
C PRO A 201 -5.46 0.00 1.05
N ILE A 202 -6.30 -0.97 1.44
CA ILE A 202 -7.45 -1.42 0.64
C ILE A 202 -8.73 -0.73 1.10
N VAL A 203 -9.40 -0.08 0.16
CA VAL A 203 -10.76 0.43 0.29
C VAL A 203 -11.73 -0.66 -0.14
N TYR A 204 -12.71 -0.95 0.70
CA TYR A 204 -13.70 -2.00 0.48
C TYR A 204 -14.96 -1.44 -0.18
N CYS A 205 -15.69 -2.31 -0.87
CA CYS A 205 -17.03 -2.05 -1.39
C CYS A 205 -17.99 -3.18 -0.97
N LEU A 206 -19.28 -2.96 -1.22
CA LEU A 206 -20.31 -3.98 -1.11
C LEU A 206 -20.73 -4.39 -2.52
N GLU A 207 -20.86 -5.68 -2.77
CA GLU A 207 -21.38 -6.22 -4.03
C GLU A 207 -22.66 -7.03 -3.78
N GLU A 208 -23.59 -7.00 -4.73
CA GLU A 208 -24.92 -7.63 -4.59
C GLU A 208 -24.83 -9.16 -4.44
N VAL A 209 -23.78 -9.79 -4.96
CA VAL A 209 -23.54 -11.24 -4.84
C VAL A 209 -23.38 -11.69 -3.38
N ASP A 210 -22.84 -10.85 -2.51
CA ASP A 210 -22.58 -11.17 -1.10
C ASP A 210 -23.62 -10.60 -0.13
N ASN A 211 -24.53 -9.76 -0.62
CA ASN A 211 -25.43 -8.98 0.23
C ASN A 211 -26.90 -9.26 -0.14
N PRO A 212 -27.72 -9.80 0.78
CA PRO A 212 -29.12 -10.13 0.50
C PRO A 212 -30.02 -8.89 0.41
N VAL A 213 -29.52 -7.71 0.78
CA VAL A 213 -30.27 -6.45 0.74
C VAL A 213 -30.03 -5.77 -0.60
N THR A 214 -31.09 -5.63 -1.39
CA THR A 214 -31.09 -4.90 -2.67
C THR A 214 -32.18 -3.82 -2.68
N PRO A 215 -31.91 -2.61 -3.21
CA PRO A 215 -30.59 -2.10 -3.60
C PRO A 215 -29.62 -1.90 -2.41
N LEU A 216 -28.31 -1.96 -2.67
CA LEU A 216 -27.25 -1.85 -1.66
C LEU A 216 -27.25 -0.52 -0.90
N ASP A 217 -27.83 0.54 -1.49
CA ASP A 217 -27.96 1.86 -0.86
C ASP A 217 -28.89 1.87 0.36
N ARG A 218 -29.62 0.79 0.62
CA ARG A 218 -30.40 0.56 1.84
C ARG A 218 -29.58 0.05 3.02
N ILE A 219 -28.31 -0.31 2.80
CA ILE A 219 -27.43 -0.79 3.86
C ILE A 219 -26.91 0.42 4.65
N SER A 220 -27.11 0.40 5.96
CA SER A 220 -26.54 1.35 6.89
C SER A 220 -25.55 0.67 7.81
N ILE A 221 -24.43 1.33 8.11
CA ILE A 221 -23.46 0.89 9.10
C ILE A 221 -23.36 1.91 10.23
N GLU A 222 -23.13 1.42 11.44
CA GLU A 222 -22.84 2.26 12.60
C GLU A 222 -21.32 2.44 12.70
N PRO A 223 -20.77 3.65 12.44
CA PRO A 223 -19.33 3.84 12.34
C PRO A 223 -18.55 3.44 13.60
N ALA A 224 -19.15 3.59 14.77
CA ALA A 224 -18.54 3.25 16.05
C ALA A 224 -18.29 1.74 16.24
N ARG A 225 -18.94 0.90 15.43
CA ARG A 225 -18.90 -0.57 15.56
C ARG A 225 -18.08 -1.28 14.49
N VAL A 226 -17.45 -0.54 13.57
CA VAL A 226 -16.66 -1.17 12.50
C VAL A 226 -15.40 -1.87 13.02
N SER A 227 -14.92 -1.49 14.20
CA SER A 227 -13.83 -2.20 14.88
C SER A 227 -14.18 -3.64 15.25
N ASP A 228 -15.47 -3.96 15.34
CA ASP A 228 -15.97 -5.29 15.71
C ASP A 228 -16.08 -6.22 14.49
N PHE A 229 -15.79 -5.72 13.28
CA PHE A 229 -15.94 -6.49 12.05
C PHE A 229 -14.92 -7.63 12.02
N ALA A 230 -15.42 -8.84 11.75
CA ALA A 230 -14.57 -9.98 11.45
C ALA A 230 -13.87 -9.76 10.11
N VAL A 231 -12.56 -10.01 10.08
CA VAL A 231 -11.76 -9.92 8.86
C VAL A 231 -11.39 -11.32 8.42
N GLU A 232 -11.80 -11.68 7.21
CA GLU A 232 -11.47 -12.96 6.59
C GLU A 232 -10.88 -12.70 5.21
N HIS A 233 -9.73 -13.30 4.92
CA HIS A 233 -9.15 -13.29 3.58
C HIS A 233 -9.56 -14.56 2.86
N ARG A 234 -10.47 -14.44 1.89
CA ARG A 234 -10.92 -15.52 1.01
C ARG A 234 -10.24 -15.37 -0.35
N PRO A 235 -9.28 -16.24 -0.71
CA PRO A 235 -8.74 -16.25 -2.06
C PRO A 235 -9.82 -16.75 -3.04
N ASP A 236 -9.91 -16.10 -4.20
CA ASP A 236 -10.72 -16.56 -5.33
C ASP A 236 -10.12 -17.81 -6.01
#